data_AF-X1P988-F1
#
_entry.id   AF-X1P988-F1
#
_cell.length_a   1.000
_cell.length_b   1.000
_cell.length_c   1.000
_cell.angle_alpha   90.00
_cell.angle_beta   90.00
_cell.angle_gamma   90.00
#
_symmetry.space_group_name_H-M   'P 1'
#
loop_
_entity.id
_entity.type
_entity.pdbx_description
1 polymer ?
#
loop_
_entity_poly.entity_id
_entity_poly.type
_entity_poly.pdbx_seq_one_letter_code
_entity_poly.pdbx_strand_id
1 'polypeptide(L)' 'YSGYTVQIDMDYYDSLEAVCAQVKRCLIIFLEQHNLEALKNKAKMLNLHYHDYNLGDVLTTKEHREYWLCSHC' A
#
# COMPACT_ATOMS: atom_id res chain seq x y z
N TYR A 1 9.94 5.16 0.85
CA TYR A 1 10.83 4.41 1.76
C TYR A 1 11.68 3.49 0.91
N SER A 2 12.83 3.98 0.40
CA SER A 2 13.62 3.25 -0.61
C SER A 2 14.11 1.91 -0.07
N GLY A 3 13.57 0.81 -0.61
CA GLY A 3 13.89 -0.56 -0.21
C GLY A 3 12.86 -1.27 0.67
N TYR A 4 11.76 -0.60 1.07
CA TYR A 4 10.65 -1.28 1.74
C TYR A 4 9.74 -1.96 0.71
N THR A 5 9.54 -3.27 0.86
CA THR A 5 8.62 -4.07 0.06
C THR A 5 7.70 -4.85 0.97
N VAL A 6 6.43 -4.98 0.59
CA VAL A 6 5.44 -5.81 1.28
C VAL A 6 4.71 -6.67 0.26
N GLN A 7 4.49 -7.93 0.60
CA GLN A 7 3.65 -8.85 -0.16
C GLN A 7 2.24 -8.78 0.42
N ILE A 8 1.25 -8.54 -0.45
CA ILE A 8 -0.16 -8.48 -0.09
C ILE A 8 -0.88 -9.56 -0.88
N ASP A 9 -1.61 -10.42 -0.17
CA ASP A 9 -2.48 -11.42 -0.79
C ASP A 9 -3.83 -10.76 -1.12
N MET A 10 -4.12 -10.63 -2.40
CA MET A 10 -5.30 -9.91 -2.89
C MET A 10 -6.61 -10.67 -2.63
N ASP A 11 -6.57 -11.98 -2.34
CA ASP A 11 -7.76 -12.81 -2.11
C ASP A 11 -8.53 -12.42 -0.82
N TYR A 12 -7.92 -11.60 0.04
CA TYR A 12 -8.49 -11.17 1.32
C TYR A 12 -9.04 -9.74 1.34
N TYR A 13 -9.14 -9.07 0.18
CA TYR A 13 -9.57 -7.68 0.10
C TYR A 13 -10.69 -7.47 -0.91
N ASP A 14 -11.77 -6.82 -0.47
CA ASP A 14 -12.92 -6.50 -1.32
C ASP A 14 -12.80 -5.15 -2.04
N SER A 15 -11.77 -4.35 -1.73
CA SER A 15 -11.54 -3.04 -2.36
C SER A 15 -10.08 -2.61 -2.37
N LEU A 16 -9.71 -1.74 -3.32
CA LEU A 16 -8.36 -1.18 -3.42
C LEU A 16 -8.08 -0.18 -2.30
N GLU A 17 -9.10 0.45 -1.73
CA GLU A 17 -8.98 1.26 -0.51
C GLU A 17 -8.51 0.40 0.68
N ALA A 18 -9.04 -0.82 0.83
CA ALA A 18 -8.61 -1.75 1.87
C ALA A 18 -7.15 -2.18 1.67
N VAL A 19 -6.74 -2.38 0.41
CA VAL A 19 -5.33 -2.67 0.05
C VAL A 19 -4.43 -1.48 0.41
N CYS A 20 -4.80 -0.24 0.06
CA CYS A 20 -4.07 0.97 0.44
C CYS A 20 -3.90 1.08 1.96
N ALA A 21 -4.99 0.86 2.71
CA ALA A 21 -4.96 0.88 4.17
C ALA A 21 -4.03 -0.18 4.74
N GLN A 22 -4.03 -1.39 4.16
CA GLN A 22 -3.13 -2.45 4.59
C GLN A 22 -1.67 -2.14 4.30
N VAL A 23 -1.34 -1.68 3.09
CA VAL A 23 0.03 -1.28 2.74
C VAL A 23 0.55 -0.21 3.70
N LYS A 24 -0.27 0.80 4.01
CA LYS A 24 0.06 1.83 5.01
C LYS A 24 0.29 1.21 6.39
N ARG A 25 -0.57 0.29 6.82
CA ARG A 25 -0.46 -0.38 8.12
C ARG A 25 0.83 -1.20 8.23
N CYS A 26 1.14 -2.00 7.21
CA CYS A 26 2.38 -2.78 7.16
C CYS A 26 3.62 -1.89 7.24
N LEU A 27 3.61 -0.75 6.55
CA LEU A 27 4.69 0.24 6.63
C LEU A 27 4.83 0.82 8.05
N ILE A 28 3.72 1.18 8.70
CA ILE A 28 3.75 1.71 10.07
C ILE A 28 4.32 0.69 11.05
N ILE A 29 3.86 -0.57 10.97
CA ILE A 29 4.34 -1.67 11.82
C ILE A 29 5.84 -1.90 11.60
N PHE A 30 6.29 -1.92 10.35
CA PHE A 30 7.71 -2.05 10.03
C PHE A 30 8.53 -0.92 10.67
N LEU A 31 8.10 0.33 10.52
CA LEU A 31 8.81 1.47 11.10
C LEU A 31 8.82 1.43 12.64
N GLU A 32 7.75 0.93 13.26
CA GLU A 32 7.66 0.71 14.70
C GLU A 32 8.64 -0.37 15.19
N GLN A 33 8.67 -1.52 14.52
CA GLN A 33 9.59 -2.63 14.84
C GLN A 33 11.07 -2.21 14.74
N HIS A 34 11.38 -1.22 13.91
CA HIS A 34 12.72 -0.69 13.72
C HIS A 34 13.02 0.60 14.52
N ASN A 35 12.13 1.01 15.43
CA ASN A 35 12.27 2.22 16.26
C ASN A 35 12.45 3.52 15.45
N LEU A 36 11.88 3.60 14.24
CA LEU A 36 11.98 4.74 13.34
C LEU A 36 10.83 5.74 13.55
N GLU A 37 10.75 6.32 14.76
CA GLU A 37 9.58 7.08 15.22
C GLU A 37 9.19 8.27 14.32
N ALA A 38 10.18 9.07 13.91
CA ALA A 38 9.93 10.23 13.03
C ALA A 38 9.34 9.81 11.68
N LEU A 39 9.82 8.68 11.14
CA LEU A 39 9.32 8.12 9.89
C LEU A 39 7.94 7.48 10.06
N LYS A 40 7.68 6.83 11.20
CA LYS A 40 6.36 6.29 11.57
C LYS A 40 5.31 7.40 11.62
N ASN A 41 5.65 8.53 12.22
CA ASN A 41 4.76 9.69 12.30
C ASN A 41 4.48 10.29 10.91
N LYS A 42 5.49 10.39 10.04
CA LYS A 42 5.27 10.74 8.63
C LYS A 42 4.37 9.74 7.91
N ALA A 43 4.57 8.43 8.12
CA ALA A 43 3.76 7.37 7.51
C ALA A 43 2.28 7.47 7.92
N LYS A 44 1.99 7.77 9.19
CA LYS A 44 0.62 7.96 9.69
C LYS A 44 -0.13 9.08 8.97
N MET A 45 0.58 10.12 8.51
CA MET A 45 0.00 11.25 7.78
C MET A 45 -0.21 10.99 6.29
N LEU A 46 0.35 9.92 5.73
CA LEU A 46 0.19 9.61 4.30
C LEU A 46 -1.28 9.29 3.98
N ASN A 47 -1.81 9.92 2.94
CA ASN A 47 -3.10 9.55 2.37
C ASN A 47 -2.86 8.75 1.08
N LEU A 48 -2.81 7.42 1.20
CA LEU A 48 -2.57 6.54 0.06
C LEU A 48 -3.84 6.39 -0.77
N HIS A 49 -3.72 6.60 -2.08
CA HIS A 49 -4.77 6.36 -3.05
C HIS A 49 -4.22 5.61 -4.26
N TYR A 50 -5.14 5.09 -5.06
CA TYR A 50 -4.86 4.43 -6.33
C TYR A 50 -5.44 5.26 -7.48
N HIS A 51 -4.91 5.07 -8.68
CA HIS A 51 -5.38 5.77 -9.90
C HIS A 51 -6.39 4.92 -10.68
N ASP A 52 -6.82 5.40 -11.84
CA ASP A 52 -7.94 4.93 -12.69
C ASP A 52 -7.91 3.43 -13.09
N TYR A 53 -8.01 2.54 -12.10
CA TYR A 53 -8.17 1.10 -12.23
C TYR A 53 -9.04 0.60 -11.08
N ASN A 54 -9.80 -0.46 -11.35
CA ASN A 54 -10.63 -1.11 -10.34
C ASN A 54 -10.01 -2.44 -9.91
N LEU A 55 -10.50 -3.01 -8.80
CA LEU A 55 -10.01 -4.28 -8.26
C LEU A 55 -10.14 -5.43 -9.28
N GLY A 56 -11.23 -5.47 -10.05
CA GLY A 56 -11.43 -6.49 -11.09
C GLY A 56 -10.35 -6.46 -12.17
N ASP A 57 -9.94 -5.26 -12.61
CA ASP A 57 -8.85 -5.10 -13.58
C ASP A 57 -7.53 -5.64 -13.00
N VAL A 58 -7.27 -5.37 -11.71
CA VAL A 58 -6.07 -5.84 -11.01
C VAL A 58 -6.03 -7.36 -10.92
N LEU A 59 -7.16 -7.99 -10.61
CA LEU A 59 -7.26 -9.45 -10.44
C LEU A 59 -7.27 -10.23 -11.75
N THR A 60 -7.73 -9.63 -12.86
CA THR A 60 -7.93 -10.32 -14.13
C THR A 60 -6.82 -10.10 -15.15
N THR A 61 -5.87 -9.20 -14.86
CA THR A 61 -4.73 -8.95 -15.74
C THR A 61 -3.82 -10.18 -15.78
N LYS A 62 -3.66 -10.77 -16.98
CA LYS A 62 -2.90 -12.02 -17.20
C LYS A 62 -1.38 -11.83 -17.22
N GLU A 63 -0.93 -10.59 -17.30
CA GLU A 63 0.49 -10.23 -17.37
C GLU A 63 0.93 -9.58 -16.05
N HIS A 64 2.23 -9.69 -15.73
CA HIS A 64 2.80 -8.95 -14.61
C HIS A 64 2.73 -7.45 -14.90
N ARG A 65 1.70 -6.80 -14.35
CA ARG A 65 1.47 -5.37 -14.47
C ARG A 65 1.74 -4.68 -13.15
N GLU A 66 2.37 -3.52 -13.23
CA GLU A 66 2.61 -2.65 -12.09
C GLU A 66 1.43 -1.68 -11.91
N TYR A 67 0.97 -1.53 -10.66
CA TYR A 67 -0.04 -0.58 -10.25
C TYR A 67 0.56 0.36 -9.20
N TRP A 68 0.25 1.66 -9.29
CA TRP A 68 0.93 2.69 -8.52
C TRP A 68 0.05 3.24 -7.40
N LEU A 69 0.45 3.02 -6.15
CA LEU A 69 -0.16 3.69 -5.01
C LEU A 69 0.57 5.02 -4.72
N CYS A 70 -0.19 6.09 -4.65
CA CYS A 70 0.32 7.46 -4.56
C CYS A 70 -0.13 8.12 -3.25
N SER A 71 0.71 9.02 -2.72
CA SER A 71 0.43 9.76 -1.49
C SER A 71 0.41 11.29 -1.69
N HIS A 72 0.35 11.73 -2.95
CA HIS A 72 0.35 13.12 -3.33
C HIS A 72 -1.08 13.52 -3.70
N CYS A 73 -1.80 14.15 -2.78
CA CYS A 73 -2.95 14.97 -3.13
C CYS A 73 -2.61 16.40 -2.75
#